data_AF-K1SE68-F1
#
_entry.id   AF-K1SE68-F1
#
_cell.length_a   1.000
_cell.length_b   1.000
_cell.length_c   1.000
_cell.angle_alpha   90.00
_cell.angle_beta   90.00
_cell.angle_gamma   90.00
#
_symmetry.space_group_name_H-M   'P 1'
#
loop_
_entity.id
_entity.type
_entity.pdbx_description
1 polymer ?
#
loop_
_entity_poly.entity_id
_entity_poly.type
_entity_poly.pdbx_seq_one_letter_code
_entity_poly.pdbx_strand_id
1 'polypeptide(L)'
;MVRDGRTVLSDAILSQADMHALYGGVVPEIASRKHVEAIAGLTDQALRDAGLTRKDIDAVAVTYAPGLIGAVLVGVSFAKSAAYALGVPLIPVHHVRGHIAANY
;
A
#
# COMPACT_ATOMS: atom_id res chain seq x y z
N MET A 1 -1.29 8.48 3.48
CA MET A 1 -2.48 9.22 2.97
C MET A 1 -2.03 10.52 2.33
N VAL A 2 -2.62 10.91 1.19
CA VAL A 2 -2.31 12.16 0.49
C VAL A 2 -3.60 12.90 0.20
N ARG A 3 -3.62 14.21 0.43
CA ARG A 3 -4.71 15.12 0.07
C ARG A 3 -4.34 15.93 -1.18
N ASP A 4 -5.28 15.99 -2.12
CA ASP A 4 -5.19 16.75 -3.38
C ASP A 4 -3.90 16.51 -4.18
N GLY A 5 -3.34 15.30 -4.05
CA GLY A 5 -2.11 14.89 -4.74
C GLY A 5 -0.83 15.61 -4.32
N ARG A 6 -0.86 16.48 -3.30
CA ARG A 6 0.30 17.31 -2.90
C ARG A 6 0.61 17.30 -1.41
N THR A 7 -0.40 17.20 -0.56
CA THR A 7 -0.20 17.27 0.88
C THR A 7 -0.16 15.87 1.46
N VAL A 8 1.00 15.43 1.94
CA VAL A 8 1.13 14.18 2.68
C VAL A 8 0.54 14.37 4.07
N LEU A 9 -0.51 13.61 4.41
CA LEU A 9 -1.15 13.65 5.73
C LEU A 9 -0.59 12.58 6.67
N SER A 10 -0.19 11.44 6.12
CA SER A 10 0.46 10.35 6.85
C SER A 10 1.24 9.46 5.90
N ASP A 11 2.26 8.79 6.43
CA ASP A 11 3.00 7.73 5.73
C ASP A 11 3.33 6.62 6.73
N ALA A 12 2.92 5.39 6.41
CA ALA A 12 3.08 4.24 7.29
C ALA A 12 3.75 3.11 6.52
N ILE A 13 4.95 2.73 6.96
CA ILE A 13 5.81 1.77 6.27
C ILE A 13 6.22 0.67 7.24
N LEU A 14 6.09 -0.59 6.82
CA LEU A 14 6.66 -1.74 7.51
C LEU A 14 7.72 -2.39 6.60
N SER A 15 9.00 -2.21 6.95
CA SER A 15 10.10 -2.84 6.22
C SER A 15 10.25 -4.31 6.61
N GLN A 16 10.56 -5.16 5.62
CA GLN A 16 10.88 -6.58 5.81
C GLN A 16 12.39 -6.87 5.65
N ALA A 17 13.22 -5.82 5.52
CA ALA A 17 14.64 -5.97 5.19
C ALA A 17 15.39 -6.87 6.19
N ASP A 18 15.23 -6.64 7.49
CA ASP A 18 15.93 -7.40 8.53
C ASP A 18 15.57 -8.89 8.53
N MET A 19 14.31 -9.21 8.21
CA MET A 19 13.84 -10.58 8.08
C MET A 19 14.46 -11.28 6.86
N HIS A 20 14.50 -10.59 5.72
CA HIS A 20 15.06 -11.14 4.49
C HIS A 20 16.60 -11.19 4.51
N ALA A 21 17.25 -10.36 5.33
CA ALA A 21 18.70 -10.37 5.52
C ALA A 21 19.21 -11.73 6.01
N LEU A 22 18.42 -12.46 6.81
CA LEU A 22 18.72 -13.83 7.28
C LEU A 22 18.85 -14.84 6.12
N TYR A 23 18.23 -14.56 4.97
CA TYR A 23 18.22 -15.42 3.80
C TYR A 23 19.12 -14.88 2.66
N GLY A 24 19.82 -13.77 2.87
CA GLY A 24 20.66 -13.13 1.86
C GLY A 24 19.89 -12.46 0.71
N GLY A 25 18.57 -12.29 0.84
CA GLY A 25 17.72 -11.71 -0.20
C GLY A 25 16.24 -11.91 0.07
N VAL A 26 15.40 -11.25 -0.74
CA VAL A 26 13.96 -11.36 -0.60
C VAL A 26 13.48 -12.76 -0.92
N VAL A 27 12.86 -13.43 0.05
CA VAL A 27 12.16 -14.70 -0.13
C VAL A 27 10.70 -14.40 -0.53
N PRO A 28 10.27 -14.68 -1.78
CA PRO A 28 8.97 -14.19 -2.29
C PRO A 28 7.74 -14.67 -1.51
N GLU A 29 7.78 -15.91 -1.01
CA GLU A 29 6.68 -16.51 -0.24
C GLU A 29 6.51 -15.82 1.12
N ILE A 30 7.60 -15.65 1.87
CA ILE A 30 7.63 -14.94 3.15
C ILE A 30 7.16 -13.49 2.95
N ALA A 31 7.64 -12.83 1.89
CA ALA A 31 7.26 -11.46 1.60
C ALA A 31 5.75 -11.31 1.40
N SER A 32 5.15 -12.23 0.64
CA SER A 32 3.72 -12.23 0.37
C SER A 32 2.89 -12.44 1.65
N ARG A 33 3.29 -13.37 2.54
CA ARG A 33 2.62 -13.56 3.85
C ARG A 33 2.68 -12.32 4.72
N LYS A 34 3.85 -11.67 4.79
CA LYS A 34 4.03 -10.47 5.60
C LYS A 34 3.19 -9.29 5.09
N HIS A 35 2.96 -9.18 3.79
CA HIS A 35 1.97 -8.23 3.27
C HIS A 35 0.55 -8.54 3.77
N VAL A 36 0.11 -9.80 3.76
CA VAL A 36 -1.23 -10.17 4.25
C VAL A 36 -1.38 -9.84 5.74
N GLU A 37 -0.38 -10.16 6.55
CA GLU A 37 -0.39 -9.91 8.00
C GLU A 37 -0.44 -8.41 8.33
N ALA A 38 0.24 -7.57 7.54
CA ALA A 38 0.44 -6.17 7.87
C ALA A 38 -0.60 -5.21 7.27
N ILE A 39 -1.11 -5.49 6.06
CA ILE A 39 -1.76 -4.47 5.22
C ILE A 39 -2.97 -3.79 5.88
N ALA A 40 -3.81 -4.55 6.59
CA ALA A 40 -4.98 -3.99 7.27
C ALA A 40 -4.57 -3.09 8.45
N GLY A 41 -3.68 -3.58 9.32
CA GLY A 41 -3.21 -2.83 10.48
C GLY A 41 -2.44 -1.57 10.10
N LEU A 42 -1.63 -1.64 9.05
CA LEU A 42 -0.88 -0.50 8.51
C LEU A 42 -1.80 0.54 7.87
N THR A 43 -2.87 0.10 7.21
CA THR A 43 -3.92 1.00 6.69
C THR A 43 -4.66 1.71 7.83
N ASP A 44 -5.05 0.98 8.88
CA ASP A 44 -5.71 1.57 10.04
C ASP A 44 -4.77 2.54 10.79
N GLN A 45 -3.46 2.25 10.85
CA GLN A 45 -2.46 3.19 11.36
C GLN A 45 -2.40 4.46 10.51
N ALA A 46 -2.27 4.33 9.19
CA ALA A 46 -2.20 5.48 8.30
C ALA A 46 -3.45 6.39 8.39
N LEU A 47 -4.64 5.82 8.60
CA LEU A 47 -5.86 6.58 8.89
C LEU A 47 -5.79 7.33 10.22
N ARG A 48 -5.41 6.63 11.30
CA ARG A 48 -5.27 7.23 12.64
C ARG A 48 -4.25 8.37 12.65
N ASP A 49 -3.08 8.15 12.06
CA ASP A 49 -2.00 9.13 12.01
C ASP A 49 -2.39 10.38 11.19
N ALA A 50 -3.26 10.22 10.19
CA ALA A 50 -3.83 11.33 9.43
C ALA A 50 -5.03 12.02 10.12
N GLY A 51 -5.53 11.48 11.23
CA GLY A 51 -6.76 11.95 11.88
C GLY A 51 -8.02 11.72 11.03
N LEU A 52 -8.02 10.70 10.16
CA LEU A 52 -9.10 10.40 9.23
C LEU A 52 -9.82 9.10 9.61
N THR A 53 -11.05 8.98 9.14
CA THR A 53 -11.82 7.75 9.13
C THR A 53 -11.92 7.19 7.72
N ARG A 54 -12.38 5.94 7.60
CA ARG A 54 -12.62 5.31 6.29
C ARG A 54 -13.59 6.08 5.40
N LYS A 55 -14.48 6.88 5.99
CA LYS A 55 -15.48 7.69 5.26
C LYS A 55 -14.87 8.94 4.61
N ASP A 56 -13.68 9.34 5.02
CA ASP A 56 -12.97 10.51 4.49
C ASP A 56 -12.09 10.17 3.28
N ILE A 57 -12.18 8.93 2.78
CA ILE A 57 -11.40 8.45 1.64
C ILE A 57 -12.20 8.64 0.36
N ASP A 58 -11.66 9.43 -0.58
CA ASP A 58 -12.30 9.69 -1.88
C ASP A 58 -11.88 8.71 -2.99
N ALA A 59 -10.74 8.02 -2.83
CA ALA A 59 -10.22 7.05 -3.78
C ALA A 59 -9.18 6.12 -3.12
N VAL A 60 -9.00 4.93 -3.68
CA VAL A 60 -7.95 3.99 -3.26
C VAL A 60 -6.97 3.78 -4.40
N ALA A 61 -5.70 4.10 -4.19
CA ALA A 61 -4.63 3.87 -5.16
C ALA A 61 -3.80 2.63 -4.80
N VAL A 62 -3.37 1.84 -5.78
CA VAL A 62 -2.59 0.62 -5.54
C VAL A 62 -1.57 0.34 -6.64
N THR A 63 -0.39 -0.13 -6.25
CA THR A 63 0.61 -0.60 -7.21
C THR A 63 0.15 -1.89 -7.89
N TYR A 64 0.12 -1.92 -9.22
CA TYR A 64 -0.25 -3.14 -9.98
C TYR A 64 0.94 -3.79 -10.72
N ALA A 65 2.03 -3.05 -10.99
CA ALA A 65 3.23 -3.55 -11.67
C ALA A 65 4.36 -2.51 -11.71
N PRO A 66 5.63 -2.91 -11.96
CA PRO A 66 6.15 -4.27 -11.78
C PRO A 66 6.30 -4.63 -10.30
N GLY A 67 6.54 -5.91 -10.00
CA GLY A 67 6.82 -6.38 -8.65
C GLY A 67 6.70 -7.90 -8.52
N LEU A 68 7.04 -8.42 -7.34
CA LEU A 68 6.83 -9.83 -7.02
C LEU A 68 5.34 -10.14 -7.02
N ILE A 69 4.91 -11.08 -7.86
CA ILE A 69 3.48 -11.31 -8.14
C ILE A 69 2.65 -11.58 -6.87
N GLY A 70 3.19 -12.35 -5.92
CA GLY A 70 2.50 -12.63 -4.66
C GLY A 70 2.25 -11.38 -3.82
N ALA A 71 3.27 -10.53 -3.64
CA ALA A 71 3.15 -9.26 -2.92
C ALA A 71 2.19 -8.28 -3.62
N VAL A 72 2.29 -8.16 -4.94
CA VAL A 72 1.42 -7.30 -5.75
C VAL A 72 -0.04 -7.75 -5.66
N LEU A 73 -0.31 -9.06 -5.74
CA LEU A 73 -1.67 -9.60 -5.66
C LEU A 73 -2.33 -9.32 -4.31
N VAL A 74 -1.58 -9.37 -3.20
CA VAL A 74 -2.11 -9.02 -1.88
C VAL A 74 -2.55 -7.55 -1.85
N GLY A 75 -1.69 -6.64 -2.30
CA GLY A 75 -2.00 -5.21 -2.36
C GLY A 75 -3.22 -4.93 -3.24
N VAL A 76 -3.24 -5.46 -4.48
CA VAL A 76 -4.33 -5.27 -5.44
C VAL A 76 -5.65 -5.83 -4.90
N SER A 77 -5.64 -7.01 -4.28
CA SER A 77 -6.84 -7.63 -3.72
C SER A 77 -7.40 -6.82 -2.55
N PHE A 78 -6.54 -6.37 -1.63
CA PHE A 78 -6.95 -5.50 -0.52
C PHE A 78 -7.54 -4.18 -1.02
N ALA A 79 -6.86 -3.52 -1.95
CA ALA A 79 -7.29 -2.23 -2.49
C ALA A 79 -8.63 -2.32 -3.25
N LYS A 80 -8.83 -3.38 -4.06
CA LYS A 80 -10.10 -3.67 -4.73
C LYS A 80 -11.23 -3.82 -3.71
N SER A 81 -11.02 -4.62 -2.67
CA SER A 81 -12.02 -4.83 -1.62
C SER A 81 -12.33 -3.55 -0.85
N ALA A 82 -11.32 -2.75 -0.51
CA ALA A 82 -11.49 -1.47 0.17
C ALA A 82 -12.27 -0.46 -0.69
N ALA A 83 -11.86 -0.28 -1.95
CA ALA A 83 -12.54 0.61 -2.89
C ALA A 83 -14.01 0.21 -3.09
N TYR A 84 -14.26 -1.09 -3.28
CA TYR A 84 -15.61 -1.64 -3.43
C TYR A 84 -16.46 -1.40 -2.18
N ALA A 85 -15.94 -1.69 -0.99
CA ALA A 85 -16.67 -1.50 0.27
C ALA A 85 -16.97 -0.03 0.58
N LEU A 86 -16.12 0.89 0.15
CA LEU A 86 -16.29 2.33 0.33
C LEU A 86 -17.10 3.00 -0.78
N GLY A 87 -17.32 2.31 -1.91
CA GLY A 87 -17.99 2.88 -3.08
C GLY A 87 -17.18 3.96 -3.78
N VAL A 88 -15.86 3.86 -3.75
CA VAL A 88 -14.94 4.88 -4.30
C VAL A 88 -14.09 4.33 -5.44
N PRO A 89 -13.55 5.19 -6.32
CA PRO A 89 -12.68 4.76 -7.41
C PRO A 89 -11.44 4.01 -6.94
N LEU A 90 -11.08 2.95 -7.68
CA LEU A 90 -9.80 2.26 -7.57
C LEU A 90 -8.86 2.78 -8.65
N ILE A 91 -7.68 3.26 -8.25
CA ILE A 91 -6.69 3.84 -9.16
C ILE A 91 -5.46 2.92 -9.26
N PRO A 92 -5.24 2.23 -10.40
CA PRO A 92 -4.04 1.43 -10.61
C PRO A 92 -2.83 2.34 -10.84
N VAL A 93 -1.76 2.14 -10.07
CA VAL A 93 -0.52 2.89 -10.15
C VAL A 93 0.61 1.98 -10.62
N HIS A 94 1.37 2.42 -11.62
CA HIS A 94 2.59 1.74 -12.01
C HIS A 94 3.72 2.13 -11.05
N HIS A 95 4.39 1.15 -10.44
CA HIS A 95 5.39 1.33 -9.38
C HIS A 95 6.45 2.39 -9.74
N VAL A 96 7.06 2.25 -10.92
CA VAL A 96 8.10 3.19 -11.39
C VAL A 96 7.54 4.59 -11.65
N ARG A 97 6.27 4.71 -12.09
CA ARG A 97 5.65 6.03 -12.27
C ARG A 97 5.37 6.68 -10.91
N GLY A 98 5.08 5.89 -9.88
CA GLY A 98 4.98 6.36 -8.50
C GLY A 98 6.30 6.96 -7.99
N HIS A 99 7.43 6.30 -8.26
CA HIS A 99 8.76 6.85 -7.94
C HIS A 99 9.03 8.19 -8.62
N ILE A 100 8.69 8.32 -9.90
CA ILE A 100 8.83 9.60 -10.62
C ILE A 100 7.94 10.67 -9.97
N ALA A 101 6.68 10.32 -9.68
CA ALA A 101 5.70 11.25 -9.12
C ALA A 101 6.08 11.81 -7.73
N ALA A 102 6.88 11.08 -6.95
CA ALA A 102 7.35 11.53 -5.64
C ALA A 102 8.34 12.72 -5.69
N ASN A 103 8.77 13.15 -6.89
CA ASN A 103 9.70 14.27 -7.08
C ASN A 103 9.00 15.60 -7.44
N TYR A 104 7.67 15.59 -7.62
CA TYR A 104 6.87 16.79 -7.93
C TYR A 104 6.16 17.32 -6.69
#